data_AF-A0A480BPG6-F1
#
_entry.id   AF-A0A480BPG6-F1
#
_cell.length_a   1.000
_cell.length_b   1.000
_cell.length_c   1.000
_cell.angle_alpha   90.00
_cell.angle_beta   90.00
_cell.angle_gamma   90.00
#
_symmetry.space_group_name_H-M   'P 1'
#
loop_
_entity.id
_entity.type
_entity.pdbx_description
1 polymer ?
#
loop_
_entity_poly.entity_id
_entity_poly.type
_entity_poly.pdbx_seq_one_letter_code
_entity_poly.pdbx_strand_id
1 'polypeptide(L)' 'GTGGHAEAYMRNIAAHAEHFHVYAIDMLGHGYTDHYDGDYTMEVWSDHLLAFMDTIGADSACLSGESLGAMVS' A
#
# COMPACT_ATOMS: atom_id res chain seq x y z
N GLY A 1 4.88 5.73 -4.21
CA GLY A 1 4.21 6.72 -5.06
C GLY A 1 3.87 6.16 -6.43
N THR A 2 3.40 7.03 -7.33
CA THR A 2 3.09 6.69 -8.73
C THR A 2 4.30 6.06 -9.42
N GLY A 3 4.10 4.91 -10.07
CA GLY A 3 5.19 4.14 -10.70
C GLY A 3 6.16 3.48 -9.72
N GLY A 4 5.89 3.55 -8.41
CA GLY A 4 6.66 2.87 -7.37
C GLY A 4 6.26 1.41 -7.18
N HIS A 5 6.94 0.75 -6.25
CA HIS A 5 6.74 -0.66 -5.89
C HIS A 5 7.20 -0.88 -4.45
N ALA A 6 6.79 -1.98 -3.84
CA ALA A 6 6.99 -2.29 -2.42
C ALA A 6 8.47 -2.28 -2.00
N GLU A 7 9.39 -2.65 -2.90
CA GLU A 7 10.83 -2.70 -2.61
C GLU A 7 11.43 -1.33 -2.27
N ALA A 8 10.76 -0.23 -2.64
CA ALA A 8 11.15 1.12 -2.21
C ALA A 8 11.23 1.25 -0.68
N TYR A 9 10.46 0.42 0.07
CA TYR A 9 10.47 0.38 1.53
C TYR A 9 11.46 -0.62 2.14
N MET A 10 12.22 -1.40 1.35
CA MET A 10 13.07 -2.49 1.88
C MET A 10 14.00 -2.05 3.01
N ARG A 11 14.58 -0.85 2.92
CA ARG A 11 15.51 -0.33 3.93
C ARG A 11 14.81 0.11 5.23
N ASN A 12 13.50 0.29 5.19
CA ASN A 12 12.69 0.73 6.34
C ASN A 12 12.07 -0.47 7.08
N ILE A 13 11.75 -1.56 6.36
CA ILE A 13 11.00 -2.70 6.91
C ILE A 13 11.68 -3.29 8.14
N ALA A 14 12.98 -3.59 8.07
CA ALA A 14 13.67 -4.31 9.15
C ALA A 14 13.59 -3.58 10.50
N ALA A 15 13.83 -2.26 10.50
CA ALA A 15 13.79 -1.45 11.71
C ALA A 15 12.36 -1.33 12.30
N HIS A 16 11.33 -1.27 11.45
CA HIS A 16 9.95 -1.20 11.93
C HIS A 16 9.43 -2.57 12.38
N ALA A 17 9.91 -3.66 11.78
CA ALA A 17 9.51 -5.02 12.11
C ALA A 17 9.92 -5.45 13.53
N GLU A 18 10.83 -4.73 14.18
CA GLU A 18 11.16 -4.91 15.61
C GLU A 18 9.99 -4.52 16.54
N HIS A 19 9.03 -3.74 16.05
CA HIS A 19 7.94 -3.17 16.85
C HIS A 19 6.54 -3.43 16.28
N PHE A 20 6.43 -3.64 14.97
CA PHE A 20 5.16 -3.78 14.25
C PHE A 20 5.16 -5.01 13.35
N HIS A 21 3.96 -5.48 13.00
CA HIS A 21 3.82 -6.35 11.84
C HIS A 21 3.75 -5.46 10.59
N VAL A 22 4.83 -5.44 9.80
CA VAL A 22 5.02 -4.48 8.71
C VAL A 22 4.65 -5.12 7.37
N TYR A 23 3.79 -4.43 6.62
CA TYR A 23 3.49 -4.75 5.24
C TYR A 23 3.94 -3.58 4.34
N ALA A 24 4.61 -3.91 3.24
CA ALA A 24 4.81 -3.02 2.12
C ALA A 24 4.06 -3.61 0.92
N ILE A 25 3.11 -2.86 0.36
CA ILE A 25 2.23 -3.36 -0.70
C ILE A 25 2.51 -2.64 -2.01
N ASP A 26 2.38 -3.39 -3.10
CA ASP A 26 2.24 -2.84 -4.44
C ASP A 26 0.79 -2.37 -4.61
N MET A 27 0.59 -1.05 -4.76
CA MET A 27 -0.74 -0.50 -4.99
C MET A 27 -1.31 -0.98 -6.33
N LEU A 28 -2.64 -1.00 -6.46
CA LEU A 28 -3.32 -1.35 -7.72
C LEU A 28 -2.68 -0.65 -8.93
N GLY A 29 -2.33 -1.43 -9.95
CA GLY A 29 -1.62 -0.96 -11.15
C GLY A 29 -0.12 -0.74 -11.01
N HIS A 30 0.50 -1.20 -9.91
CA HIS A 30 1.93 -1.05 -9.64
C HIS A 30 2.59 -2.39 -9.32
N GLY A 31 3.91 -2.46 -9.53
CA GLY A 31 4.72 -3.63 -9.20
C GLY A 31 4.14 -4.92 -9.78
N TYR A 32 3.83 -5.89 -8.91
CA TYR A 32 3.21 -7.16 -9.30
C TYR A 32 1.69 -7.22 -9.04
N THR A 33 1.08 -6.14 -8.54
CA THR A 33 -0.38 -6.08 -8.38
C THR A 33 -1.05 -5.84 -9.73
N ASP A 34 -2.11 -6.58 -10.00
CA ASP A 34 -2.85 -6.49 -11.26
C ASP A 34 -3.26 -5.06 -11.64
N HIS A 35 -3.42 -4.85 -12.94
CA HIS A 35 -4.02 -3.64 -13.48
C HIS A 35 -5.54 -3.70 -13.41
N TYR A 36 -6.16 -2.53 -13.42
CA TYR A 36 -7.60 -2.34 -13.50
C TYR A 36 -7.95 -1.69 -14.84
N ASP A 37 -8.99 -2.18 -15.49
CA ASP A 37 -9.39 -1.72 -16.84
C ASP A 37 -10.13 -0.36 -16.83
N GLY A 38 -10.55 0.13 -15.67
CA GLY A 38 -11.24 1.41 -15.54
C GLY A 38 -10.32 2.57 -15.14
N ASP A 39 -10.93 3.72 -14.89
CA ASP A 39 -10.20 4.92 -14.49
C ASP A 39 -9.64 4.77 -13.08
N TYR A 40 -8.36 5.10 -12.93
CA TYR A 40 -7.73 5.20 -11.62
C TYR A 40 -8.15 6.49 -10.93
N THR A 41 -8.97 6.36 -9.89
CA THR A 41 -9.36 7.45 -8.99
C THR A 41 -8.83 7.22 -7.59
N MET A 42 -8.87 8.26 -6.76
CA MET A 42 -8.45 8.16 -5.35
C MET A 42 -9.29 7.14 -4.57
N GLU A 43 -10.58 7.04 -4.89
CA GLU A 43 -11.50 6.07 -4.31
C GLU A 43 -11.08 4.64 -4.67
N VAL A 44 -10.74 4.37 -5.93
CA VAL A 44 -10.29 3.03 -6.37
C VAL A 44 -9.02 2.60 -5.62
N TRP A 45 -8.06 3.50 -5.43
CA TRP A 45 -6.86 3.17 -4.66
C TRP A 45 -7.13 3.01 -3.17
N SER A 46 -8.01 3.83 -2.58
CA SER A 46 -8.42 3.71 -1.18
C SER A 46 -9.15 2.40 -0.92
N ASP A 47 -10.09 2.03 -1.79
CA ASP A 47 -10.83 0.76 -1.72
C ASP A 47 -9.87 -0.44 -1.81
N HIS A 48 -8.83 -0.35 -2.64
CA HIS A 48 -7.80 -1.39 -2.71
C HIS A 48 -7.02 -1.52 -1.40
N LEU A 49 -6.63 -0.41 -0.76
CA LEU A 49 -5.96 -0.42 0.54
C LEU A 49 -6.87 -1.01 1.63
N LEU A 50 -8.14 -0.62 1.66
CA LEU A 50 -9.13 -1.16 2.61
C LEU A 50 -9.35 -2.65 2.41
N ALA A 51 -9.50 -3.11 1.17
CA ALA A 51 -9.65 -4.54 0.85
C ALA A 51 -8.41 -5.35 1.27
N PHE A 52 -7.21 -4.78 1.13
CA PHE A 52 -6.00 -5.40 1.66
C PHE A 52 -6.05 -5.52 3.19
N MET A 53 -6.41 -4.44 3.91
CA MET A 53 -6.55 -4.45 5.38
C MET A 53 -7.56 -5.49 5.86
N ASP A 54 -8.73 -5.57 5.23
CA ASP A 54 -9.75 -6.58 5.51
C ASP A 54 -9.20 -8.00 5.30
N THR A 55 -8.45 -8.22 4.21
CA THR A 55 -7.88 -9.53 3.85
C THR A 55 -6.87 -10.02 4.89
N ILE A 56 -6.05 -9.12 5.44
CA ILE A 56 -5.08 -9.46 6.49
C ILE A 56 -5.69 -9.43 7.90
N GLY A 57 -6.98 -9.07 8.03
CA GLY A 57 -7.68 -8.98 9.31
C GLY A 57 -7.23 -7.82 10.19
N ALA A 58 -6.87 -6.69 9.59
CA ALA A 58 -6.41 -5.50 10.32
C ALA A 58 -7.56 -4.48 10.49
N ASP A 59 -8.11 -4.38 11.70
CA ASP A 59 -9.13 -3.37 12.06
C ASP A 59 -8.57 -1.93 12.06
N SER A 60 -7.25 -1.77 12.17
CA SER A 60 -6.56 -0.49 12.15
C SER A 60 -5.10 -0.66 11.73
N ALA A 61 -4.49 0.39 11.17
CA ALA A 61 -3.08 0.39 10.77
C ALA A 61 -2.43 1.77 10.97
N CYS A 62 -1.13 1.78 11.20
CA CYS A 62 -0.32 2.98 11.01
C CYS A 62 0.11 3.04 9.55
N LEU A 63 -0.29 4.10 8.85
CA LEU A 63 -0.02 4.24 7.42
C LEU A 63 1.20 5.14 7.19
N SER A 64 2.08 4.70 6.30
CA SER A 64 3.22 5.48 5.80
C SER A 64 3.17 5.47 4.29
N GLY A 65 2.84 6.61 3.70
CA GLY A 65 2.73 6.78 2.27
C GLY A 65 3.71 7.81 1.72
N GLU A 66 4.10 7.64 0.46
CA GLU A 66 4.89 8.60 -0.32
C GLU A 66 4.14 8.97 -1.60
N SER A 67 4.04 10.29 -1.88
CA SER A 67 3.36 10.84 -3.05
C SER A 67 1.93 10.30 -3.18
N LEU A 68 1.60 9.54 -4.23
CA LEU A 68 0.33 8.82 -4.35
C LEU A 68 -0.03 8.02 -3.09
N GLY A 69 0.94 7.31 -2.50
CA GLY A 69 0.71 6.55 -1.28
C GLY A 69 0.34 7.45 -0.11
N ALA A 70 0.86 8.68 -0.03
CA ALA A 70 0.51 9.65 1.01
C ALA A 70 -0.89 10.24 0.80
N MET A 71 -1.35 10.35 -0.45
CA MET A 71 -2.71 10.81 -0.74
C MET A 71 -3.78 9.75 -0.45
N VAL A 72 -3.41 8.46 -0.52
CA VAL A 72 -4.30 7.33 -0.25
C VAL A 72 -4.36 6.98 1.24
N SER A 73 -3.28 7.26 1.98
CA SER A 73 -3.16 6.99 3.43
C SER A 73 -3.92 8.00 4.28
#